data_AF-A0A6S7JSC9-F1
#
_entry.id   AF-A0A6S7JSC9-F1
#
_cell.length_a   1.000
_cell.length_b   1.000
_cell.length_c   1.000
_cell.angle_alpha   90.00
_cell.angle_beta   90.00
_cell.angle_gamma   90.00
#
_symmetry.space_group_name_H-M   'P 1'
#
loop_
_entity.id
_entity.type
_entity.pdbx_description
1 polymer ?
#
loop_
_entity_poly.entity_id
_entity_poly.type
_entity_poly.pdbx_seq_one_letter_code
_entity_poly.pdbx_strand_id
1 'polypeptide(L)'
;MEELSKPENRKKINDKMYCNEHSGMELKVYCKTCDQLICRDCMDFKHVQQGHSCVLVNDVASNYKELLASDNKAMREDALNESNASNKLLSLTPEQLDRNAENAKNKTEKKKALVAILIIIIIIKLFISPNK
;
A
#
# COMPACT_ATOMS: atom_id res chain seq x y z
N MET A 1 7.03 -6.36 12.00
CA MET A 1 8.06 -5.58 12.75
C MET A 1 8.08 -5.95 14.24
N GLU A 2 6.93 -6.25 14.86
CA GLU A 2 6.78 -6.70 16.27
C GLU A 2 7.77 -7.81 16.71
N GLU A 3 8.01 -8.79 15.83
CA GLU A 3 8.86 -9.96 16.11
C GLU A 3 10.35 -9.60 16.28
N LEU A 4 10.85 -8.58 15.56
CA LEU A 4 12.25 -8.14 15.65
C LEU A 4 12.51 -7.28 16.90
N SER A 5 11.45 -6.70 17.49
CA SER A 5 11.54 -5.88 18.69
C SER A 5 11.67 -6.68 19.99
N LYS A 6 11.33 -7.99 19.98
CA LYS A 6 11.39 -8.88 21.14
C LYS A 6 12.82 -8.93 21.71
N PRO A 7 13.01 -8.79 23.04
CA PRO A 7 14.34 -8.73 23.66
C PRO A 7 15.16 -10.01 23.46
N GLU A 8 14.48 -11.14 23.29
CA GLU A 8 15.02 -12.47 23.00
C GLU A 8 15.79 -12.50 21.68
N ASN A 9 15.29 -11.77 20.67
CA ASN A 9 15.90 -11.64 19.35
C ASN A 9 17.02 -10.58 19.32
N ARG A 10 17.07 -9.66 20.30
CA ARG A 10 18.13 -8.64 20.41
C ARG A 10 19.45 -9.20 20.96
N LYS A 11 19.41 -10.24 21.80
CA LYS A 11 20.60 -10.80 22.46
C LYS A 11 21.62 -11.38 21.47
N LYS A 12 21.19 -11.96 20.34
CA LYS A 12 22.10 -12.49 19.30
C LYS A 12 22.70 -11.42 18.38
N ILE A 13 22.16 -10.21 18.36
CA ILE A 13 22.55 -9.16 17.39
C ILE A 13 23.74 -8.33 17.90
N ASN A 14 23.93 -8.26 19.22
CA ASN A 14 24.96 -7.42 19.83
C ASN A 14 26.24 -8.17 20.23
N ASP A 15 26.29 -9.50 20.05
CA ASP A 15 27.52 -10.25 20.30
C ASP A 15 28.50 -10.00 19.16
N LYS A 16 29.64 -9.41 19.51
CA LYS A 16 30.76 -9.24 18.61
C LYS A 16 31.31 -10.61 18.23
N MET A 17 31.32 -10.91 16.94
CA MET A 17 31.98 -12.12 16.44
C MET A 17 33.45 -11.82 16.16
N TYR A 18 34.31 -12.74 16.58
CA TYR A 18 35.76 -12.63 16.42
C TYR A 18 36.27 -13.67 15.43
N CYS A 19 37.40 -13.37 14.80
CA CYS A 19 38.08 -14.28 13.90
C CYS A 19 38.70 -15.45 14.67
N ASN A 20 38.56 -16.66 14.13
CA ASN A 20 39.17 -17.86 14.69
C ASN A 20 40.69 -17.94 14.41
N GLU A 21 41.16 -17.30 13.34
CA GLU A 21 42.58 -17.29 12.96
C GLU A 21 43.35 -16.11 13.57
N HIS A 22 42.70 -14.95 13.70
CA HIS A 22 43.29 -13.72 14.21
C HIS A 22 42.64 -13.34 15.54
N SER A 23 43.20 -13.84 16.65
CA SER A 23 42.68 -13.63 17.99
C SER A 23 42.46 -12.14 18.31
N GLY A 24 41.24 -11.80 18.75
CA GLY A 24 40.87 -10.43 19.12
C GLY A 24 40.40 -9.54 17.96
N MET A 25 40.48 -10.01 16.71
CA MET A 25 40.00 -9.25 15.54
C MET A 25 38.51 -9.51 15.29
N GLU A 26 37.72 -8.44 15.30
CA GLU A 26 36.28 -8.50 15.02
C GLU A 26 36.00 -8.79 13.52
N LEU A 27 34.98 -9.59 13.24
CA LEU A 27 34.49 -9.84 11.88
C LEU A 27 33.67 -8.62 11.41
N LYS A 28 34.21 -7.86 10.45
CA LYS A 28 33.60 -6.61 9.94
C LYS A 28 33.46 -6.56 8.42
N VAL A 29 34.03 -7.54 7.74
CA VAL A 29 34.08 -7.62 6.28
C VAL A 29 33.26 -8.84 5.86
N TYR A 30 32.45 -8.68 4.83
CA TYR A 30 31.75 -9.77 4.17
C TYR A 30 32.39 -10.04 2.81
N CYS A 31 32.80 -11.29 2.58
CA CYS A 31 33.36 -11.73 1.31
C CYS A 31 32.26 -12.36 0.46
N LYS A 32 31.86 -11.68 -0.62
CA LYS A 32 30.80 -12.14 -1.53
C LYS A 32 31.17 -13.42 -2.28
N THR A 33 32.44 -13.59 -2.61
CA THR A 33 32.92 -14.77 -3.36
C THR A 33 32.87 -16.04 -2.52
N CYS A 34 33.08 -15.93 -1.20
CA CYS A 34 33.13 -17.06 -0.28
C CYS A 34 31.87 -17.18 0.58
N ASP A 35 30.93 -16.25 0.42
CA ASP A 35 29.71 -16.11 1.21
C ASP A 35 29.94 -16.20 2.74
N GLN A 36 30.95 -15.48 3.24
CA GLN A 36 31.32 -15.55 4.67
C GLN A 36 31.79 -14.22 5.26
N LEU A 37 31.64 -14.09 6.58
CA LEU A 37 32.16 -12.99 7.39
C LEU A 37 33.62 -13.23 7.78
N ILE A 38 34.47 -12.23 7.56
CA ILE A 38 35.91 -12.27 7.81
C ILE A 38 36.38 -11.01 8.57
N CYS A 39 37.55 -11.10 9.20
CA CYS A 39 38.23 -9.93 9.74
C CYS A 39 39.04 -9.21 8.65
N ARG A 40 39.57 -8.03 9.01
CA ARG A 40 40.37 -7.21 8.10
C ARG A 40 41.68 -7.89 7.66
N ASP A 41 42.32 -8.64 8.56
CA ASP A 41 43.57 -9.34 8.22
C ASP A 41 43.31 -10.49 7.25
N CYS A 42 42.25 -11.27 7.44
CA CYS A 42 41.83 -12.27 6.45
C CYS A 42 41.56 -11.63 5.08
N MET A 43 40.95 -10.43 5.06
CA MET A 43 40.73 -9.69 3.83
C MET A 43 42.06 -9.37 3.14
N ASP A 44 42.99 -8.72 3.85
CA ASP A 44 44.23 -8.20 3.27
C ASP A 44 45.23 -9.31 2.87
N PHE A 45 45.33 -10.39 3.66
CA PHE A 45 46.33 -11.44 3.46
C PHE A 45 45.84 -12.65 2.66
N LYS A 46 44.52 -12.92 2.60
CA LYS A 46 43.99 -14.09 1.89
C LYS A 46 43.02 -13.70 0.77
N HIS A 47 41.94 -12.99 1.10
CA HIS A 47 40.84 -12.82 0.16
C HIS A 47 41.16 -11.83 -0.97
N VAL A 48 41.76 -10.67 -0.67
CA VAL A 48 42.11 -9.68 -1.68
C VAL A 48 43.23 -10.19 -2.59
N GLN A 49 44.22 -10.88 -2.02
CA GLN A 49 45.29 -11.51 -2.82
C GLN A 49 44.77 -12.58 -3.78
N GLN A 50 43.69 -13.27 -3.41
CA GLN A 50 42.98 -14.24 -4.25
C GLN A 50 41.95 -13.60 -5.19
N GLY A 51 41.82 -12.27 -5.20
CA GLY A 51 40.90 -11.56 -6.08
C GLY A 51 39.41 -11.66 -5.69
N HIS A 52 39.11 -11.96 -4.42
CA HIS A 52 37.73 -12.04 -3.95
C HIS A 52 37.08 -10.66 -3.78
N SER A 53 35.76 -10.61 -3.96
CA SER A 53 34.98 -9.39 -3.73
C SER A 53 34.62 -9.26 -2.25
N CYS A 54 35.26 -8.32 -1.56
CA CYS A 54 35.03 -8.05 -0.14
C CYS A 54 34.39 -6.67 0.06
N VAL A 55 33.44 -6.58 0.98
CA VAL A 55 32.72 -5.34 1.31
C VAL A 55 32.56 -5.22 2.82
N LEU A 56 32.54 -4.00 3.35
CA LEU A 56 32.28 -3.78 4.77
C LEU A 56 30.81 -4.06 5.08
N VAL A 57 30.58 -4.78 6.17
CA VAL A 57 29.23 -5.15 6.61
C VAL A 57 28.38 -3.91 6.87
N ASN A 58 28.97 -2.86 7.43
CA ASN A 58 28.27 -1.60 7.69
C ASN A 58 27.75 -0.94 6.41
N ASP A 59 28.53 -0.97 5.32
CA ASP A 59 28.15 -0.34 4.07
C ASP A 59 27.00 -1.11 3.41
N VAL A 60 27.08 -2.44 3.43
CA VAL A 60 26.01 -3.32 2.93
C VAL A 60 24.74 -3.13 3.76
N ALA A 61 24.85 -3.17 5.09
CA ALA A 61 23.72 -3.02 5.99
C ALA A 61 23.04 -1.65 5.85
N SER A 62 23.81 -0.59 5.67
CA SER A 62 23.28 0.77 5.48
C SER A 62 22.53 0.88 4.15
N ASN A 63 23.10 0.39 3.05
CA ASN A 63 22.43 0.36 1.76
C ASN A 63 21.12 -0.44 1.79
N TYR A 64 21.13 -1.63 2.40
CA TYR A 64 19.91 -2.42 2.53
C TYR A 64 18.85 -1.74 3.41
N LYS A 65 19.27 -1.06 4.48
CA LYS A 65 18.36 -0.32 5.35
C LYS A 65 17.70 0.85 4.60
N GLU A 66 18.47 1.58 3.80
CA GLU A 66 17.95 2.67 2.97
C GLU A 66 16.99 2.15 1.89
N LEU A 67 17.35 1.07 1.20
CA LEU A 67 16.50 0.44 0.20
C LEU A 67 15.16 -0.01 0.80
N LEU A 68 15.21 -0.75 1.92
CA LEU A 68 14.01 -1.19 2.62
C LEU A 68 13.16 -0.01 3.12
N ALA A 69 13.79 1.08 3.57
CA ALA A 69 13.07 2.28 3.99
C ALA A 69 12.37 2.97 2.81
N SER A 70 13.03 3.04 1.66
CA SER A 70 12.47 3.60 0.42
C SER A 70 11.29 2.77 -0.07
N ASP A 71 11.45 1.45 -0.16
CA ASP A 71 10.39 0.54 -0.63
C ASP A 71 9.17 0.60 0.28
N ASN A 72 9.38 0.59 1.61
CA ASN A 72 8.29 0.74 2.57
C ASN A 72 7.57 2.09 2.43
N LYS A 73 8.30 3.16 2.11
CA LYS A 73 7.71 4.48 1.88
C LYS A 73 6.82 4.45 0.63
N ALA A 74 7.34 3.96 -0.49
CA ALA A 74 6.61 3.85 -1.74
C ALA A 74 5.31 3.03 -1.56
N MET A 75 5.41 1.85 -0.95
CA MET A 75 4.23 1.00 -0.68
C MET A 75 3.17 1.70 0.17
N ARG A 76 3.57 2.48 1.18
CA ARG A 76 2.62 3.23 2.02
C ARG A 76 1.94 4.35 1.24
N GLU A 77 2.69 5.03 0.39
CA GLU A 77 2.18 6.15 -0.41
C GLU A 77 1.19 5.66 -1.48
N ASP A 78 1.49 4.54 -2.13
CA ASP A 78 0.58 3.88 -3.08
C ASP A 78 -0.73 3.43 -2.40
N ALA A 79 -0.63 2.77 -1.24
CA ALA A 79 -1.79 2.34 -0.47
C ALA A 79 -2.65 3.53 0.01
N LEU A 80 -2.01 4.64 0.40
CA LEU A 80 -2.70 5.86 0.80
C LEU A 80 -3.42 6.50 -0.39
N ASN A 81 -2.79 6.54 -1.56
CA ASN A 81 -3.37 7.10 -2.77
C ASN A 81 -4.58 6.30 -3.26
N GLU A 82 -4.49 4.96 -3.24
CA GLU A 82 -5.62 4.09 -3.59
C GLU A 82 -6.79 4.24 -2.61
N SER A 83 -6.50 4.29 -1.30
CA SER A 83 -7.50 4.56 -0.27
C SER A 83 -8.17 5.92 -0.45
N ASN A 84 -7.40 6.97 -0.75
CA ASN A 84 -7.94 8.30 -1.01
C ASN A 84 -8.82 8.34 -2.27
N ALA A 85 -8.41 7.67 -3.34
CA ALA A 85 -9.20 7.58 -4.57
C ALA A 85 -10.54 6.86 -4.30
N SER A 86 -10.49 5.76 -3.56
CA SER A 86 -11.67 4.98 -3.15
C SER A 86 -12.60 5.78 -2.25
N ASN A 87 -12.06 6.48 -1.25
CA ASN A 87 -12.84 7.36 -0.37
C ASN A 87 -13.50 8.51 -1.12
N LYS A 88 -12.80 9.12 -2.09
CA LYS A 88 -13.37 10.18 -2.92
C LYS A 88 -14.52 9.66 -3.79
N LEU A 89 -14.39 8.45 -4.34
CA LEU A 89 -15.49 7.81 -5.05
C LEU A 89 -16.67 7.57 -4.12
N LEU A 90 -16.40 6.99 -2.95
CA LEU A 90 -17.42 6.72 -1.93
C LEU A 90 -18.15 7.99 -1.49
N SER A 91 -17.46 9.12 -1.32
CA SER A 91 -18.10 10.40 -0.94
C SER A 91 -19.00 10.98 -2.03
N LEU A 92 -18.72 10.71 -3.30
CA LEU A 92 -19.52 11.21 -4.43
C LEU A 92 -20.76 10.34 -4.70
N THR A 93 -20.72 9.05 -4.34
CA THR A 93 -21.85 8.13 -4.54
C THR A 93 -23.16 8.53 -3.83
N PRO A 94 -23.20 8.94 -2.55
CA PRO A 94 -24.47 9.27 -1.87
C PRO A 94 -25.17 10.46 -2.52
N GLU A 95 -24.45 11.56 -2.81
CA GLU A 95 -25.06 12.74 -3.46
C GLU A 95 -25.61 12.43 -4.86
N GLN A 96 -24.96 11.53 -5.60
CA GLN A 96 -25.46 11.10 -6.91
C GLN A 96 -26.69 10.20 -6.76
N LEU A 97 -26.69 9.29 -5.78
CA LEU A 97 -27.84 8.43 -5.49
C LEU A 97 -29.06 9.25 -5.05
N ASP A 98 -28.87 10.23 -4.16
CA ASP A 98 -29.93 11.11 -3.69
C ASP A 98 -30.52 11.93 -4.85
N ARG A 99 -29.67 12.56 -5.67
CA ARG A 99 -30.12 13.28 -6.88
C ARG A 99 -30.89 12.38 -7.84
N ASN A 100 -30.41 11.16 -8.05
CA ASN A 100 -31.06 10.21 -8.95
C ASN A 100 -32.42 9.75 -8.41
N ALA A 101 -32.52 9.50 -7.09
CA ALA A 101 -33.76 9.15 -6.42
C ALA A 101 -34.78 10.30 -6.51
N GLU A 102 -34.36 11.53 -6.22
CA GLU A 102 -35.17 12.75 -6.33
C GLU A 102 -35.72 12.93 -7.76
N ASN A 103 -34.85 12.79 -8.77
CA ASN A 103 -35.23 12.91 -10.18
C ASN A 103 -36.22 11.82 -10.61
N ALA A 104 -35.99 10.56 -10.19
CA ALA A 104 -36.89 9.46 -10.48
C ALA A 104 -38.28 9.66 -9.86
N LYS A 105 -38.33 10.12 -8.59
CA LYS A 105 -39.56 10.45 -7.89
C LYS A 105 -40.31 11.57 -8.63
N ASN A 106 -39.64 12.68 -8.94
CA ASN A 106 -40.22 13.81 -9.64
C ASN A 106 -40.78 13.44 -11.03
N LYS A 107 -40.07 12.60 -11.78
CA LYS A 107 -40.54 12.11 -13.09
C LYS A 107 -41.79 11.24 -12.95
N THR A 108 -41.86 10.43 -11.90
CA THR A 108 -43.00 9.55 -11.63
C THR A 108 -44.23 10.36 -11.23
N GLU A 109 -44.07 11.35 -10.36
CA GLU A 109 -45.17 12.24 -9.96
C GLU A 109 -45.72 13.06 -11.13
N LYS A 110 -44.85 13.61 -11.99
CA LYS A 110 -45.29 14.29 -13.23
C LYS A 110 -46.12 13.38 -14.12
N LYS A 111 -45.69 12.13 -14.33
CA LYS A 111 -46.45 11.15 -15.13
C LYS A 111 -47.80 10.82 -14.50
N LYS A 112 -47.86 10.61 -13.18
CA LYS A 112 -49.13 10.37 -12.46
C LYS A 112 -50.11 11.53 -12.65
N ALA A 113 -49.63 12.77 -12.51
CA ALA A 113 -50.45 13.96 -12.72
C ALA A 113 -51.02 14.04 -14.15
N LEU A 114 -50.18 13.77 -15.15
CA LEU A 114 -50.62 13.72 -16.56
C LEU A 114 -51.70 12.65 -16.78
N VAL A 115 -51.52 11.45 -16.23
CA VAL A 115 -52.51 10.37 -16.33
C VAL A 115 -53.83 10.76 -15.65
N ALA A 116 -53.77 11.38 -14.46
CA ALA A 116 -54.97 11.86 -13.77
C ALA A 116 -55.74 12.90 -14.60
N ILE A 117 -55.04 13.85 -15.22
CA ILE A 117 -55.64 14.85 -16.11
C ILE A 117 -56.31 14.17 -17.31
N LEU A 118 -55.65 13.20 -17.95
CA LEU A 118 -56.22 12.45 -19.08
C LEU A 118 -57.50 11.71 -18.68
N ILE A 119 -57.52 11.06 -17.50
CA ILE A 119 -58.71 10.38 -16.98
C ILE A 119 -59.86 11.37 -16.80
N ILE A 120 -59.61 12.54 -16.20
CA ILE A 120 -60.63 13.58 -16.02
C ILE A 120 -61.20 14.03 -17.38
N ILE A 121 -60.35 14.27 -18.38
CA ILE A 121 -60.78 14.67 -19.72
C ILE A 121 -61.67 13.61 -20.37
N ILE A 122 -61.32 12.32 -20.21
CA ILE A 122 -62.11 11.20 -20.74
C ILE A 122 -63.49 11.15 -20.05
N ILE A 123 -63.54 11.29 -18.73
CA ILE A 123 -64.80 11.29 -17.97
C ILE A 123 -65.70 12.46 -18.42
N ILE A 124 -65.17 13.67 -18.56
CA ILE A 124 -65.94 14.84 -19.02
C ILE A 124 -66.54 14.57 -20.41
N LYS A 125 -65.74 14.04 -21.35
CA LYS A 125 -66.20 13.71 -22.71
C LYS A 125 -67.30 12.65 -22.72
N LEU A 126 -67.23 11.65 -21.85
CA LEU A 126 -68.18 10.53 -21.84
C LEU A 126 -69.48 10.85 -21.08
N PHE A 127 -69.41 11.62 -19.99
CA PHE A 127 -70.53 11.77 -19.05
C PHE A 127 -71.14 13.18 -18.99
N ILE A 128 -70.37 14.23 -19.34
CA ILE A 128 -70.83 15.62 -19.21
C ILE A 128 -71.16 16.24 -20.56
N SER A 129 -70.54 15.77 -21.64
CA SER A 129 -70.87 16.16 -23.02
C SER A 129 -71.62 15.02 -23.71
N PRO A 130 -72.94 14.85 -23.44
CA PRO A 130 -73.73 13.91 -24.22
C PRO A 130 -73.72 14.37 -25.67
N ASN A 131 -73.39 13.44 -26.58
CA ASN A 131 -73.42 13.59 -28.03
C ASN A 131 -74.49 14.62 -28.47
N LYS A 132 -74.04 15.75 -28.97
CA LYS A 132 -74.85 16.64 -29.82
C LYS A 132 -74.38 16.47 -31.25
#